data_AF-A0A3R7NU99-F1
#
_entry.id   AF-A0A3R7NU99-F1
#
_cell.length_a   1.000
_cell.length_b   1.000
_cell.length_c   1.000
_cell.angle_alpha   90.00
_cell.angle_beta   90.00
_cell.angle_gamma   90.00
#
_symmetry.space_group_name_H-M   'P 1'
#
loop_
_entity.id
_entity.type
_entity.pdbx_description
1 polymer ?
#
loop_
_entity_poly.entity_id
_entity_poly.type
_entity_poly.pdbx_seq_one_letter_code
_entity_poly.pdbx_strand_id
1 'polypeptide(L)'
;MRGVSIVCFFLCVTLAFQVLPLHAEPSPIPARAQRSSTQKIPFRASPTDLLVFPFSACDADVKQLCPTQKESPLKCLLQHFESQRSSEYPWRRRPAFSKACSRWLWARQECVSYVRLAGKCRVSESARDCLRRVPPRDLPPGCRDTEYYRSVLLYGEMKRTQRMRPPEKSKENRTEQHAE
;
A
#
# COMPACT_ATOMS: atom_id res chain seq x y z
N MET A 1 -21.74 -54.04 13.16
CA MET A 1 -20.41 -53.45 13.44
C MET A 1 -20.40 -51.96 13.07
N ARG A 2 -20.79 -51.06 13.99
CA ARG A 2 -20.77 -49.59 13.81
C ARG A 2 -20.55 -48.85 15.15
N GLY A 3 -19.82 -49.45 16.09
CA GLY A 3 -19.72 -48.96 17.47
C GLY A 3 -18.31 -48.70 18.00
N VAL A 4 -17.26 -48.90 17.19
CA VAL A 4 -15.86 -48.88 17.70
C VAL A 4 -15.13 -47.57 17.33
N SER A 5 -15.60 -46.81 16.33
CA SER A 5 -14.91 -45.59 15.88
C SER A 5 -15.13 -44.35 16.75
N ILE A 6 -16.16 -44.35 17.60
CA ILE A 6 -16.53 -43.14 18.37
C ILE A 6 -15.69 -43.06 19.66
N VAL A 7 -15.30 -44.19 20.25
CA VAL A 7 -14.55 -44.22 21.51
C VAL A 7 -13.10 -43.73 21.34
N CYS A 8 -12.47 -43.96 20.18
CA CYS A 8 -11.11 -43.47 19.91
C CYS A 8 -11.03 -41.95 19.69
N PHE A 9 -12.10 -41.31 19.22
CA PHE A 9 -12.08 -39.87 18.96
C PHE A 9 -12.16 -39.05 20.26
N PHE A 10 -12.91 -39.54 21.26
CA PHE A 10 -13.04 -38.85 22.55
C PHE A 10 -11.77 -38.95 23.42
N LEU A 11 -11.00 -40.03 23.33
CA LEU A 11 -9.73 -40.19 24.05
C LEU A 11 -8.63 -39.22 23.56
N CYS A 12 -8.63 -38.84 22.28
CA CYS A 12 -7.66 -37.88 21.75
C CYS A 12 -7.97 -36.42 22.12
N VAL A 13 -9.26 -36.06 22.31
CA VAL A 13 -9.66 -34.69 22.64
C VAL A 13 -9.45 -34.39 24.13
N THR A 14 -9.54 -35.39 25.00
CA THR A 14 -9.32 -35.22 26.45
C THR A 14 -7.85 -35.20 26.88
N LEU A 15 -6.92 -35.69 26.05
CA LEU A 15 -5.47 -35.70 26.36
C LEU A 15 -4.73 -34.41 25.95
N ALA A 16 -5.34 -33.52 25.17
CA ALA A 16 -4.71 -32.26 24.76
C ALA A 16 -5.09 -31.05 25.65
N PHE A 17 -6.03 -31.21 26.58
CA PHE A 17 -6.58 -30.11 27.39
C PHE A 17 -6.09 -30.06 28.85
N GLN A 18 -5.08 -30.84 29.24
CA GLN A 18 -4.52 -30.82 30.60
C GLN A 18 -3.02 -30.55 30.65
N VAL A 19 -2.58 -29.41 30.12
CA VAL A 19 -1.27 -28.84 30.47
C VAL A 19 -1.40 -27.36 30.80
N LEU A 20 -1.77 -27.09 32.04
CA LEU A 20 -1.44 -25.91 32.86
C LEU A 20 -1.81 -26.34 34.29
N PRO A 21 -0.98 -26.10 35.33
CA PRO A 21 -0.37 -24.81 35.63
C PRO A 21 1.13 -24.96 36.01
N LEU A 22 1.94 -23.93 36.17
CA LEU A 22 2.14 -23.23 37.44
C LEU A 22 3.17 -22.10 37.23
N HIS A 23 2.82 -20.90 37.69
CA HIS A 23 3.70 -19.92 38.32
C HIS A 23 5.11 -19.67 37.75
N ALA A 24 5.28 -18.52 37.08
CA ALA A 24 6.54 -17.79 37.09
C ALA A 24 6.30 -16.42 37.74
N GLU A 25 7.11 -16.20 38.77
CA GLU A 25 7.15 -15.12 39.75
C GLU A 25 7.41 -13.72 39.12
N PRO A 26 6.81 -12.64 39.66
CA PRO A 26 7.12 -11.27 39.23
C PRO A 26 8.35 -10.75 39.98
N SER A 27 9.46 -10.56 39.26
CA SER A 27 10.64 -9.88 39.80
C SER A 27 10.74 -8.41 39.31
N PRO A 28 10.96 -7.43 40.18
CA PRO A 28 10.90 -6.00 39.86
C PRO A 28 12.27 -5.39 39.49
N ILE A 29 12.28 -4.56 38.42
CA ILE A 29 13.04 -3.28 38.24
C ILE A 29 14.59 -3.42 38.07
N PRO A 30 15.30 -2.70 37.15
CA PRO A 30 15.16 -1.25 36.93
C PRO A 30 15.19 -0.72 35.49
N ALA A 31 14.54 0.45 35.37
CA ALA A 31 14.76 1.43 34.34
C ALA A 31 16.21 1.92 34.30
N ARG A 32 16.87 1.76 33.15
CA ARG A 32 18.08 2.47 32.70
C ARG A 32 18.30 2.09 31.23
N ALA A 33 18.56 2.96 30.26
CA ALA A 33 18.79 4.38 30.25
C ALA A 33 18.38 4.88 28.86
N GLN A 34 17.76 6.06 28.80
CA GLN A 34 17.73 6.86 27.59
C GLN A 34 19.17 7.09 27.13
N ARG A 35 19.52 6.58 25.95
CA ARG A 35 20.57 7.20 25.13
C ARG A 35 19.89 8.10 24.12
N SER A 36 19.72 9.35 24.54
CA SER A 36 19.58 10.49 23.65
C SER A 36 20.84 10.58 22.79
N SER A 37 20.75 10.16 21.53
CA SER A 37 21.74 10.53 20.53
C SER A 37 21.17 11.65 19.67
N THR A 38 21.61 12.86 19.99
CA THR A 38 21.35 14.10 19.28
C THR A 38 21.70 14.00 17.79
N GLN A 39 20.75 14.44 16.98
CA GLN A 39 20.84 15.04 15.64
C GLN A 39 21.91 14.55 14.66
N LYS A 40 21.41 13.97 13.55
CA LYS A 40 21.74 14.46 12.21
C LYS A 40 20.45 14.54 11.37
N ILE A 41 19.79 15.69 11.41
CA ILE A 41 19.00 16.19 10.28
C ILE A 41 19.90 17.25 9.65
N PRO A 42 20.42 16.99 8.45
CA PRO A 42 19.97 17.83 7.34
C PRO A 42 19.92 17.01 6.06
N PHE A 43 18.74 16.49 5.73
CA PHE A 43 18.40 16.37 4.33
C PHE A 43 17.19 17.26 4.10
N ARG A 44 17.49 18.45 3.59
CA ARG A 44 16.54 19.30 2.89
C ARG A 44 16.17 18.54 1.62
N ALA A 45 15.37 17.48 1.76
CA ALA A 45 14.66 16.88 0.65
C ALA A 45 13.84 18.01 0.06
N SER A 46 14.10 18.31 -1.22
CA SER A 46 13.30 19.27 -1.97
C SER A 46 11.83 18.90 -1.77
N PRO A 47 10.89 19.85 -1.60
CA PRO A 47 9.47 19.54 -1.36
C PRO A 47 8.83 18.65 -2.44
N THR A 48 9.53 18.47 -3.57
CA THR A 48 9.22 17.56 -4.67
C THR A 48 9.60 16.09 -4.44
N ASP A 49 10.58 15.77 -3.58
CA ASP A 49 10.97 14.37 -3.25
C ASP A 49 10.02 13.71 -2.24
N LEU A 50 9.24 14.52 -1.51
CA LEU A 50 8.16 14.05 -0.64
C LEU A 50 6.85 13.75 -1.39
N LEU A 51 6.85 13.86 -2.73
CA LEU A 51 5.78 13.37 -3.58
C LEU A 51 5.86 11.84 -3.72
N VAL A 52 5.96 11.14 -2.58
CA VAL A 52 6.02 9.68 -2.50
C VAL A 52 4.84 9.13 -3.28
N PHE A 53 5.19 8.54 -4.40
CA PHE A 53 4.28 8.19 -5.46
C PHE A 53 3.38 7.04 -4.90
N PRO A 54 2.05 7.10 -4.99
CA PRO A 54 1.09 6.19 -4.31
C PRO A 54 1.12 4.68 -4.68
N PHE A 55 2.21 4.17 -5.26
CA PHE A 55 2.43 2.74 -5.58
C PHE A 55 3.82 2.29 -5.12
N SER A 56 4.29 2.79 -3.98
CA SER A 56 5.56 2.36 -3.36
C SER A 56 5.71 0.84 -3.25
N ALA A 57 4.59 0.12 -3.09
CA ALA A 57 4.51 -1.34 -3.13
C ALA A 57 5.07 -1.98 -4.41
N CYS A 58 5.21 -1.22 -5.49
CA CYS A 58 5.66 -1.65 -6.81
C CYS A 58 6.93 -0.94 -7.29
N ASP A 59 7.62 -0.15 -6.46
CA ASP A 59 8.77 0.64 -6.91
C ASP A 59 9.93 -0.23 -7.44
N ALA A 60 10.21 -1.35 -6.77
CA ALA A 60 11.21 -2.31 -7.22
C ALA A 60 10.83 -2.94 -8.55
N ASP A 61 9.57 -3.36 -8.68
CA ASP A 61 9.02 -3.96 -9.89
C ASP A 61 9.01 -2.98 -11.07
N VAL A 62 8.72 -1.70 -10.83
CA VAL A 62 8.80 -0.64 -11.85
C VAL A 62 10.24 -0.47 -12.33
N LYS A 63 11.22 -0.41 -11.43
CA LYS A 63 12.63 -0.27 -11.82
C LYS A 63 13.11 -1.46 -12.65
N GLN A 64 12.63 -2.65 -12.34
CA GLN A 64 13.02 -3.88 -13.02
C GLN A 64 12.32 -4.07 -14.37
N LEU A 65 11.00 -3.84 -14.43
CA LEU A 65 10.16 -4.16 -15.59
C LEU A 65 9.97 -2.98 -16.55
N CYS A 66 10.05 -1.77 -16.02
CA CYS A 66 9.75 -0.53 -16.74
C CYS A 66 10.90 0.50 -16.65
N PRO A 67 12.18 0.12 -16.87
CA PRO A 67 13.34 0.97 -16.59
C PRO A 67 13.39 2.26 -17.43
N THR A 68 12.81 2.24 -18.64
CA THR A 68 12.82 3.38 -19.57
C THR A 68 11.62 4.31 -19.41
N GLN A 69 10.58 3.91 -18.68
CA GLN A 69 9.30 4.62 -18.63
C GLN A 69 9.22 5.57 -17.45
N LYS A 70 9.80 6.76 -17.62
CA LYS A 70 9.84 7.80 -16.58
C LYS A 70 8.51 8.52 -16.37
N GLU A 71 7.76 8.78 -17.45
CA GLU A 71 6.53 9.59 -17.39
C GLU A 71 5.31 8.79 -16.94
N SER A 72 5.25 7.48 -17.27
CA SER A 72 4.10 6.64 -16.95
C SER A 72 4.48 5.21 -16.48
N PRO A 73 5.33 5.09 -15.44
CA PRO A 73 5.80 3.78 -14.96
C PRO A 73 4.68 2.82 -14.61
N LEU A 74 3.61 3.33 -13.99
CA LEU A 74 2.43 2.54 -13.65
C LEU A 74 1.69 2.00 -14.88
N LYS A 75 1.66 2.73 -16.00
CA LYS A 75 1.01 2.27 -17.23
C LYS A 75 1.72 1.04 -17.79
N CYS A 76 3.05 1.11 -17.86
CA CYS A 76 3.89 -0.02 -18.25
C CYS A 76 3.70 -1.22 -17.31
N LEU A 77 3.70 -0.98 -15.99
CA LEU A 77 3.52 -2.03 -14.99
C LEU A 77 2.17 -2.75 -15.15
N LEU A 78 1.10 -2.01 -15.42
CA LEU A 78 -0.24 -2.56 -15.66
C LEU A 78 -0.29 -3.41 -16.92
N GLN A 79 0.40 -3.02 -17.99
CA GLN A 79 0.50 -3.83 -19.21
C GLN A 79 1.17 -5.18 -18.93
N HIS A 80 2.27 -5.18 -18.16
CA HIS A 80 2.90 -6.44 -17.74
C HIS A 80 1.93 -7.30 -16.91
N PHE A 81 1.22 -6.70 -15.96
CA PHE A 81 0.27 -7.42 -15.11
C PHE A 81 -0.90 -8.02 -15.91
N GLU A 82 -1.47 -7.26 -16.85
CA GLU A 82 -2.53 -7.72 -17.73
C GLU A 82 -2.05 -8.85 -18.65
N SER A 83 -0.83 -8.74 -19.20
CA SER A 83 -0.24 -9.82 -20.00
C SER A 83 -0.03 -11.10 -19.18
N GLN A 84 0.30 -10.96 -17.89
CA GLN A 84 0.44 -12.08 -16.96
C GLN A 84 -0.90 -12.69 -16.56
N ARG A 85 -1.99 -11.92 -16.55
CA ARG A 85 -3.31 -12.44 -16.19
C ARG A 85 -4.02 -13.10 -17.36
N SER A 86 -3.87 -12.55 -18.57
CA SER A 86 -4.64 -12.97 -19.74
C SER A 86 -4.00 -14.09 -20.55
N SER A 87 -2.74 -14.45 -20.28
CA SER A 87 -2.07 -15.43 -21.14
C SER A 87 -2.43 -16.87 -20.78
N GLU A 88 -2.98 -17.54 -21.78
CA GLU A 88 -3.46 -18.93 -21.85
C GLU A 88 -2.36 -19.99 -21.66
N TYR A 89 -1.08 -19.60 -21.78
CA TYR A 89 0.06 -20.53 -21.76
C TYR A 89 0.90 -20.39 -20.48
N PRO A 90 0.78 -21.32 -19.51
CA PRO A 90 1.43 -21.22 -18.19
C PRO A 90 2.96 -21.27 -18.23
N TRP A 91 3.54 -21.81 -19.30
CA TRP A 91 4.97 -22.18 -19.37
C TRP A 91 5.93 -21.06 -19.78
N ARG A 92 5.42 -19.93 -20.28
CA ARG A 92 6.28 -18.80 -20.63
C ARG A 92 6.81 -18.19 -19.32
N ARG A 93 8.13 -18.08 -19.13
CA ARG A 93 8.71 -17.35 -17.98
C ARG A 93 8.20 -15.92 -18.00
N ARG A 94 7.30 -15.59 -17.08
CA ARG A 94 6.77 -14.23 -16.93
C ARG A 94 7.54 -13.52 -15.84
N PRO A 95 7.66 -12.19 -15.93
CA PRO A 95 8.19 -11.41 -14.82
C PRO A 95 7.35 -11.70 -13.57
N ALA A 96 8.01 -12.22 -12.54
CA ALA A 96 7.40 -12.44 -11.24
C ALA A 96 7.40 -11.10 -10.51
N PHE A 97 6.21 -10.53 -10.33
CA PHE A 97 6.05 -9.36 -9.48
C PHE A 97 6.35 -9.75 -8.02
N SER A 98 6.88 -8.81 -7.26
CA SER A 98 6.96 -8.93 -5.82
C SER A 98 5.56 -9.21 -5.24
N LYS A 99 5.52 -9.93 -4.11
CA LYS A 99 4.26 -10.26 -3.43
C LYS A 99 3.45 -9.01 -3.07
N ALA A 100 4.15 -7.94 -2.65
CA ALA A 100 3.53 -6.66 -2.32
C ALA A 100 2.91 -6.03 -3.56
N CYS A 101 3.65 -5.94 -4.67
CA CYS A 101 3.16 -5.34 -5.90
C CYS A 101 2.00 -6.13 -6.51
N SER A 102 2.09 -7.47 -6.51
CA SER A 102 1.00 -8.34 -6.98
C SER A 102 -0.29 -8.10 -6.20
N ARG A 103 -0.23 -8.08 -4.87
CA ARG A 103 -1.40 -7.79 -4.01
C ARG A 103 -1.98 -6.42 -4.31
N TRP A 104 -1.12 -5.41 -4.49
CA TRP A 104 -1.55 -4.06 -4.83
C TRP A 104 -2.23 -3.99 -6.21
N LEU A 105 -1.68 -4.68 -7.22
CA LEU A 105 -2.24 -4.72 -8.59
C LEU A 105 -3.58 -5.46 -8.65
N TRP A 106 -3.72 -6.57 -7.92
CA TRP A 106 -5.00 -7.28 -7.77
C TRP A 106 -6.05 -6.42 -7.07
N ALA A 107 -5.70 -5.78 -5.94
CA ALA A 107 -6.59 -4.87 -5.25
C ALA A 107 -7.03 -3.69 -6.14
N ARG A 108 -6.09 -3.13 -6.92
CA ARG A 108 -6.41 -2.11 -7.93
C ARG A 108 -7.46 -2.62 -8.91
N GLN A 109 -7.25 -3.81 -9.45
CA GLN A 109 -8.16 -4.39 -10.42
C GLN A 109 -9.56 -4.54 -9.83
N GLU A 110 -9.67 -5.10 -8.62
CA GLU A 110 -10.94 -5.28 -7.93
C GLU A 110 -11.65 -3.94 -7.70
N CYS A 111 -10.96 -2.97 -7.11
CA CYS A 111 -11.50 -1.63 -6.86
C CYS A 111 -11.98 -0.95 -8.15
N VAL A 112 -11.14 -0.93 -9.20
CA VAL A 112 -11.44 -0.23 -10.45
C VAL A 112 -12.56 -0.92 -11.21
N SER A 113 -12.57 -2.25 -11.26
CA SER A 113 -13.67 -3.02 -11.84
C SER A 113 -14.97 -2.77 -11.11
N TYR A 114 -14.96 -2.80 -9.77
CA TYR A 114 -16.15 -2.58 -8.96
C TYR A 114 -16.78 -1.22 -9.25
N VAL A 115 -16.01 -0.12 -9.16
CA VAL A 115 -16.59 1.22 -9.33
C VAL A 115 -17.06 1.50 -10.76
N ARG A 116 -16.42 0.88 -11.77
CA ARG A 116 -16.87 0.96 -13.16
C ARG A 116 -18.20 0.24 -13.38
N LEU A 117 -18.38 -0.93 -12.76
CA LEU A 117 -19.59 -1.75 -12.90
C LEU A 117 -20.75 -1.25 -12.04
N ALA A 118 -20.47 -0.68 -10.87
CA ALA A 118 -21.49 -0.27 -9.91
C ALA A 118 -22.31 0.96 -10.35
N GLY A 119 -21.98 1.60 -11.49
CA GLY A 119 -22.67 2.80 -11.99
C GLY A 119 -22.56 4.03 -11.06
N LYS A 120 -21.75 3.95 -10.00
CA LYS A 120 -21.59 5.03 -9.01
C LYS A 120 -20.72 6.17 -9.54
N CYS A 121 -19.95 5.93 -10.61
CA CYS A 121 -19.04 6.93 -11.15
C CYS A 121 -19.74 7.92 -12.08
N ARG A 122 -19.30 9.18 -12.04
CA ARG A 122 -19.67 10.20 -13.04
C ARG A 122 -19.02 9.85 -14.39
N VAL A 123 -19.69 10.18 -15.49
CA VAL A 123 -19.27 9.81 -16.86
C VAL A 123 -17.83 10.24 -17.19
N SER A 124 -17.41 11.42 -16.73
CA SER A 124 -16.10 12.01 -17.02
C SER A 124 -15.07 11.87 -15.91
N GLU A 125 -15.38 11.19 -14.80
CA GLU A 125 -14.45 11.09 -13.67
C GLU A 125 -13.54 9.87 -13.78
N SER A 126 -12.30 9.99 -13.28
CA SER A 126 -11.40 8.85 -13.21
C SER A 126 -11.88 7.85 -12.16
N ALA A 127 -11.61 6.55 -12.35
CA ALA A 127 -11.94 5.54 -11.36
C ALA A 127 -11.35 5.83 -9.97
N ARG A 128 -10.16 6.48 -9.92
CA ARG A 128 -9.53 6.91 -8.66
C ARG A 128 -10.30 8.06 -7.99
N ASP A 129 -10.82 9.01 -8.76
CA ASP A 129 -11.63 10.10 -8.20
C ASP A 129 -12.99 9.58 -7.72
N CYS A 130 -13.59 8.65 -8.48
CA CYS A 130 -14.80 7.94 -8.08
C CYS A 130 -14.61 7.21 -6.74
N LEU A 131 -13.54 6.42 -6.61
CA LEU A 131 -13.20 5.68 -5.37
C LEU A 131 -13.11 6.56 -4.12
N ARG A 132 -12.65 7.81 -4.25
CA ARG A 132 -12.56 8.75 -3.11
C ARG A 132 -13.91 9.27 -2.64
N ARG A 133 -14.94 9.19 -3.48
CA ARG A 133 -16.29 9.69 -3.20
C ARG A 133 -17.22 8.58 -2.71
N VAL A 134 -17.00 7.34 -3.16
CA VAL A 134 -17.80 6.19 -2.73
C VAL A 134 -17.53 5.91 -1.24
N PRO A 135 -18.58 5.78 -0.41
CA PRO A 135 -18.41 5.42 1.01
C PRO A 135 -17.66 4.08 1.17
N PRO A 136 -16.70 3.95 2.11
CA PRO A 136 -15.94 2.71 2.29
C PRO A 136 -16.80 1.47 2.56
N ARG A 137 -17.94 1.65 3.24
CA ARG A 137 -18.92 0.59 3.53
C ARG A 137 -19.56 0.00 2.28
N ASP A 138 -19.59 0.76 1.19
CA ASP A 138 -20.14 0.34 -0.09
C ASP A 138 -19.11 -0.39 -0.94
N LEU A 139 -17.83 -0.40 -0.55
CA LEU A 139 -16.77 -1.06 -1.29
C LEU A 139 -16.58 -2.50 -0.79
N PRO A 140 -16.25 -3.45 -1.69
CA PRO A 140 -15.97 -4.82 -1.29
C PRO A 140 -14.71 -4.90 -0.40
N PRO A 141 -14.60 -5.90 0.49
CA PRO A 141 -13.43 -6.08 1.36
C PRO A 141 -12.09 -6.12 0.60
N GLY A 142 -12.05 -6.85 -0.53
CA GLY A 142 -10.86 -6.93 -1.38
C GLY A 142 -10.50 -5.63 -2.11
N CYS A 143 -11.35 -4.61 -2.01
CA CYS A 143 -11.00 -3.23 -2.34
C CYS A 143 -10.66 -2.40 -1.09
N ARG A 144 -11.60 -2.26 -0.15
CA ARG A 144 -11.51 -1.27 0.94
C ARG A 144 -10.39 -1.56 1.94
N ASP A 145 -10.07 -2.84 2.17
CA ASP A 145 -9.13 -3.27 3.20
C ASP A 145 -7.71 -3.46 2.64
N THR A 146 -7.36 -2.69 1.60
CA THR A 146 -6.12 -2.88 0.82
C THR A 146 -5.23 -1.64 0.80
N GLU A 147 -3.93 -1.90 0.60
CA GLU A 147 -2.93 -0.85 0.37
C GLU A 147 -3.24 0.01 -0.86
N TYR A 148 -3.90 -0.56 -1.86
CA TYR A 148 -4.33 0.21 -3.03
C TYR A 148 -5.35 1.29 -2.64
N TYR A 149 -6.40 0.93 -1.89
CA TYR A 149 -7.41 1.90 -1.50
C TYR A 149 -6.84 2.97 -0.57
N ARG A 150 -5.99 2.57 0.39
CA ARG A 150 -5.26 3.51 1.25
C ARG A 150 -4.44 4.52 0.44
N SER A 151 -3.73 4.07 -0.59
CA SER A 151 -2.93 4.97 -1.42
C SER A 151 -3.77 5.93 -2.29
N VAL A 152 -4.97 5.51 -2.70
CA VAL A 152 -5.94 6.37 -3.38
C VAL A 152 -6.41 7.52 -2.48
N LEU A 153 -6.70 7.23 -1.21
CA LEU A 153 -7.10 8.22 -0.21
C LEU A 153 -5.95 9.19 0.10
N LEU A 154 -4.76 8.67 0.38
CA LEU A 154 -3.57 9.48 0.69
C LEU A 154 -3.24 10.46 -0.44
N TYR A 155 -3.26 10.01 -1.70
CA TYR A 155 -3.05 10.91 -2.84
C TYR A 155 -4.15 11.98 -2.93
N GLY A 156 -5.40 11.62 -2.58
CA GLY A 156 -6.51 12.55 -2.54
C GLY A 156 -6.29 13.67 -1.53
N GLU A 157 -5.83 13.33 -0.33
CA GLU A 157 -5.46 14.29 0.73
C GLU A 157 -4.31 15.19 0.28
N MET A 158 -3.23 14.61 -0.25
CA MET A 158 -2.08 15.36 -0.78
C MET A 158 -2.50 16.37 -1.85
N LYS A 159 -3.35 15.95 -2.80
CA LYS A 159 -3.86 16.82 -3.88
C LYS A 159 -4.69 17.99 -3.32
N ARG A 160 -5.47 17.77 -2.25
CA ARG A 160 -6.22 18.84 -1.58
C ARG A 160 -5.28 19.82 -0.89
N THR A 161 -4.27 19.32 -0.17
CA THR A 161 -3.27 20.15 0.52
C THR A 161 -2.44 20.98 -0.45
N GLN A 162 -2.02 20.42 -1.59
CA GLN A 162 -1.27 21.17 -2.61
C GLN A 162 -2.09 22.28 -3.27
N ARG A 163 -3.39 22.03 -3.54
CA ARG A 163 -4.28 23.07 -4.07
C ARG A 163 -4.56 24.20 -3.09
N MET A 164 -4.41 23.93 -1.79
CA MET A 164 -4.57 24.93 -0.73
C MET A 164 -3.28 25.69 -0.42
N ARG A 165 -2.11 25.26 -0.93
CA ARG A 165 -0.87 26.03 -0.82
C ARG A 165 -0.87 27.12 -1.90
N PRO A 166 -0.82 28.42 -1.54
CA PRO A 166 -0.57 29.47 -2.50
C PRO A 166 0.74 29.18 -3.24
N PRO A 167 0.87 29.53 -4.53
CA PRO A 167 2.16 29.47 -5.20
C PRO A 167 3.13 30.35 -4.42
N GLU A 168 4.18 29.75 -3.84
CA GLU A 168 5.32 30.52 -3.34
C GLU A 168 5.84 31.31 -4.53
N LYS A 169 5.64 32.63 -4.52
CA LYS A 169 6.39 33.52 -5.39
C LYS A 169 7.84 33.29 -5.05
N SER A 170 8.59 32.64 -5.95
CA SER A 170 10.03 32.69 -5.92
C SER A 170 10.40 34.17 -5.86
N LYS A 171 11.04 34.59 -4.77
CA LYS A 171 11.71 35.89 -4.73
C LYS A 171 12.93 35.78 -5.64
N GLU A 172 12.68 35.91 -6.93
CA GLU A 172 13.69 36.23 -7.90
C GLU A 172 13.87 37.75 -7.92
N ASN A 173 15.12 38.16 -7.68
CA ASN A 173 15.73 39.48 -7.85
C ASN A 173 15.37 40.60 -6.87
N ARG A 174 16.32 40.87 -5.96
CA ARG A 174 16.82 42.24 -5.70
C ARG A 174 18.16 42.23 -4.96
N THR A 175 19.27 42.20 -5.70
CA THR A 175 20.52 42.90 -5.32
C THR A 175 21.39 43.08 -6.56
N GLU A 176 20.99 44.00 -7.43
CA GLU A 176 21.95 44.92 -8.04
C GLU A 176 21.71 46.29 -7.41
N GLN A 177 22.80 47.05 -7.21
CA GLN A 177 22.93 48.39 -6.59
C GLN A 177 22.86 48.38 -5.05
N HIS A 178 23.88 48.78 -4.27
CA HIS A 178 24.91 49.81 -4.41
C HIS A 178 26.08 49.58 -3.43
N ALA A 179 27.19 50.31 -3.65
CA ALA A 179 28.41 50.55 -2.83
C ALA A 179 29.58 49.60 -3.19
N GLU A 180 30.75 50.06 -3.65
CA GLU A 180 31.40 51.38 -3.78
C GLU A 180 32.32 51.36 -5.01
#